data_AF-A0A6J7L025-F1
#
_entry.id   AF-A0A6J7L025-F1
#
_cell.length_a   1.000
_cell.length_b   1.000
_cell.length_c   1.000
_cell.angle_alpha   90.00
_cell.angle_beta   90.00
_cell.angle_gamma   90.00
#
_symmetry.space_group_name_H-M   'P 1'
#
loop_
_entity.id
_entity.type
_entity.pdbx_description
1 polymer ?
#
loop_
_entity_poly.entity_id
_entity_poly.type
_entity_poly.pdbx_seq_one_letter_code
_entity_poly.pdbx_strand_id
1 'polypeptide(L)'
;MAAIFLMTGCSADIGATGSRQIGELIVSDGVARITVPALWVGKSADGTPVGGVEPAQIEVSTTGETPEYEVDLADLEARGAGPGWQAATSAAAAFSTLFVGADPAKVDLTFTVTGPIDGPSAGGVLAVGIIAAFRGDSLLPNRTMTGTITGDGTIGPVGGITTKITSAARDGYTTVVIPAAMSDDWITGNGYTQLATRLGVTVIPVRTIAEAYGAMTGRESPAIDPENVQQMDTNVAAATASSTASVIDALDDALRSAPAELPDAARLAAARASGEAREQVRSNDLALAYGTAAFALVRLSRASGAAEVERLLADLPLPSVKTMLARRATAVLARAEQSLRESSTAPVNGLEQSIALPVALAWAAFPEAMMAGLLAELPHARRPATLVEMGRVIAEQEVGLRTLLPAALDIVAASPSRREMDAASVAAHLSAYSRFLVRAAEAGEAYLTDVLGTKLMFDGRFADSGEVAGALAARAQAIRITPSVQPYADEAQQAAQAMTYFWLVNRAVAGLQAYEQLPELIEGDGYAVTQEAMDTAVDATWWFVELNAHELAAIDVDASPALWSARWAFAQARANRNSRLSSESAWFAQGELWCDAVQTTMLVSAVNPARVRSPA
;
A
#
# COMPACT_ATOMS: atom_id res chain seq x y z
N MET A 1 -17.68 -19.87 -48.51
CA MET A 1 -18.69 -20.70 -47.84
C MET A 1 -18.74 -20.24 -46.39
N ALA A 2 -19.72 -19.41 -46.07
CA ALA A 2 -19.91 -18.82 -44.75
C ALA A 2 -20.63 -19.82 -43.84
N ALA A 3 -20.10 -20.07 -42.64
CA ALA A 3 -20.83 -20.72 -41.57
C ALA A 3 -21.33 -19.64 -40.61
N ILE A 4 -22.63 -19.36 -40.74
CA ILE A 4 -23.43 -18.49 -39.89
C ILE A 4 -23.66 -19.23 -38.57
N PHE A 5 -23.13 -18.71 -37.45
CA PHE A 5 -23.62 -19.08 -36.12
C PHE A 5 -24.72 -18.08 -35.73
N LEU A 6 -25.96 -18.50 -35.94
CA LEU A 6 -27.16 -17.89 -35.37
C LEU A 6 -27.16 -18.14 -33.87
N MET A 7 -26.88 -17.12 -33.06
CA MET A 7 -27.30 -17.12 -31.65
C MET A 7 -28.77 -16.70 -31.60
N THR A 8 -29.66 -17.68 -31.74
CA THR A 8 -31.08 -17.53 -31.40
C THR A 8 -31.21 -17.41 -29.89
N GLY A 9 -31.93 -16.39 -29.45
CA GLY A 9 -32.23 -16.15 -28.04
C GLY A 9 -32.84 -17.37 -27.37
N CYS A 10 -32.19 -17.78 -26.28
CA CYS A 10 -32.83 -18.52 -25.21
C CYS A 10 -32.74 -17.59 -24.00
N SER A 11 -33.87 -17.01 -23.62
CA SER A 11 -34.12 -16.56 -22.26
C SER A 11 -33.83 -17.76 -21.35
N ALA A 12 -32.67 -17.76 -20.68
CA ALA A 12 -32.47 -18.66 -19.58
C ALA A 12 -33.47 -18.25 -18.50
N ASP A 13 -34.49 -19.07 -18.32
CA ASP A 13 -35.30 -19.09 -17.10
C ASP A 13 -34.35 -19.05 -15.90
N ILE A 14 -34.38 -17.94 -15.15
CA ILE A 14 -33.71 -17.79 -13.84
C ILE A 14 -34.59 -18.51 -12.80
N GLY A 15 -34.83 -19.79 -13.03
CA GLY A 15 -35.68 -20.64 -12.22
C GLY A 15 -35.17 -22.07 -12.25
N ALA A 16 -34.66 -22.53 -11.11
CA ALA A 16 -34.42 -23.93 -10.74
C ALA A 16 -33.04 -24.58 -11.00
N THR A 17 -31.94 -23.82 -10.94
CA THR A 17 -30.61 -24.38 -10.60
C THR A 17 -29.86 -23.47 -9.61
N GLY A 18 -30.17 -23.63 -8.33
CA GLY A 18 -29.40 -23.15 -7.18
C GLY A 18 -29.25 -21.64 -7.07
N SER A 19 -30.01 -21.04 -6.15
CA SER A 19 -29.56 -19.82 -5.48
C SER A 19 -28.16 -20.11 -4.91
N ARG A 20 -27.09 -19.73 -5.62
CA ARG A 20 -25.75 -19.70 -5.03
C ARG A 20 -25.88 -18.83 -3.79
N GLN A 21 -25.48 -19.36 -2.64
CA GLN A 21 -25.55 -18.72 -1.34
C GLN A 21 -24.55 -17.55 -1.29
N ILE A 22 -24.80 -16.49 -2.08
CA ILE A 22 -23.98 -15.29 -2.12
C ILE A 22 -24.01 -14.67 -0.72
N GLY A 23 -22.83 -14.48 -0.15
CA GLY A 23 -22.62 -13.98 1.19
C GLY A 23 -22.65 -15.02 2.30
N GLU A 24 -23.11 -16.25 2.07
CA GLU A 24 -23.08 -17.28 3.12
C GLU A 24 -21.66 -17.81 3.30
N LEU A 25 -21.21 -17.85 4.56
CA LEU A 25 -19.95 -18.47 4.93
C LEU A 25 -20.18 -19.95 5.27
N ILE A 26 -19.49 -20.83 4.56
CA ILE A 26 -19.50 -22.28 4.79
C ILE A 26 -18.11 -22.69 5.27
N VAL A 27 -18.01 -23.26 6.47
CA VAL A 27 -16.74 -23.77 7.01
C VAL A 27 -16.82 -25.29 7.15
N SER A 28 -15.93 -26.01 6.47
CA SER A 28 -15.79 -27.47 6.56
C SER A 28 -14.31 -27.84 6.57
N ASP A 29 -13.93 -28.74 7.48
CA ASP A 29 -12.56 -29.29 7.55
C ASP A 29 -11.44 -28.24 7.54
N GLY A 30 -11.70 -27.08 8.18
CA GLY A 30 -10.76 -25.96 8.28
C GLY A 30 -10.57 -25.12 7.01
N VAL A 31 -11.44 -25.33 6.01
CA VAL A 31 -11.61 -24.49 4.83
C VAL A 31 -12.87 -23.65 4.97
N ALA A 32 -12.72 -22.32 4.88
CA ALA A 32 -13.83 -21.38 4.76
C ALA A 32 -14.12 -21.09 3.29
N ARG A 33 -15.38 -21.16 2.89
CA ARG A 33 -15.85 -20.83 1.55
C ARG A 33 -16.89 -19.73 1.65
N ILE A 34 -16.69 -18.65 0.90
CA ILE A 34 -17.62 -17.52 0.82
C ILE A 34 -17.74 -17.07 -0.63
N THR A 35 -18.95 -16.72 -1.05
CA THR A 35 -19.19 -16.20 -2.41
C THR A 35 -19.49 -14.71 -2.34
N VAL A 36 -18.68 -13.89 -3.00
CA VAL A 36 -18.83 -12.44 -3.03
C VAL A 36 -19.41 -11.96 -4.37
N PRO A 37 -20.28 -10.93 -4.36
CA PRO A 37 -20.88 -10.40 -5.58
C PRO A 37 -20.02 -9.29 -6.19
N ALA A 38 -19.16 -9.64 -7.16
CA ALA A 38 -18.23 -8.70 -7.80
C ALA A 38 -18.85 -8.00 -9.02
N LEU A 39 -18.84 -6.67 -9.02
CA LEU A 39 -19.31 -5.87 -10.15
C LEU A 39 -18.25 -5.75 -11.25
N TRP A 40 -18.67 -5.96 -12.49
CA TRP A 40 -17.81 -5.79 -13.66
C TRP A 40 -18.48 -4.96 -14.76
N VAL A 41 -17.64 -4.40 -15.62
CA VAL A 41 -18.04 -3.66 -16.82
C VAL A 41 -17.12 -4.07 -17.97
N GLY A 42 -17.70 -4.18 -19.16
CA GLY A 42 -16.99 -4.48 -20.40
C GLY A 42 -17.64 -3.77 -21.58
N LYS A 43 -17.23 -4.13 -22.80
CA LYS A 43 -17.81 -3.61 -24.05
C LYS A 43 -18.25 -4.78 -24.92
N SER A 44 -19.46 -4.70 -25.49
CA SER A 44 -19.88 -5.62 -26.54
C SER A 44 -19.17 -5.34 -27.86
N ALA A 45 -19.34 -6.23 -28.85
CA ALA A 45 -18.67 -6.13 -30.16
C ALA A 45 -18.98 -4.83 -30.93
N ASP A 46 -20.09 -4.16 -30.62
CA ASP A 46 -20.52 -2.87 -31.18
C ASP A 46 -20.04 -1.67 -30.35
N GLY A 47 -19.27 -1.90 -29.28
CA GLY A 47 -18.75 -0.86 -28.39
C GLY A 47 -19.70 -0.43 -27.26
N THR A 48 -20.91 -1.01 -27.17
CA THR A 48 -21.85 -0.68 -26.10
C THR A 48 -21.33 -1.15 -24.74
N PRO A 49 -21.35 -0.31 -23.69
CA PRO A 49 -21.01 -0.75 -22.34
C PRO A 49 -21.96 -1.84 -21.86
N VAL A 50 -21.40 -2.98 -21.45
CA VAL A 50 -22.13 -4.09 -20.82
C VAL A 50 -21.59 -4.31 -19.42
N GLY A 51 -22.40 -4.87 -18.53
CA GLY A 51 -21.96 -5.17 -17.17
C GLY A 51 -22.86 -6.17 -16.48
N GLY A 52 -22.40 -6.67 -15.35
CA GLY A 52 -23.10 -7.65 -14.54
C GLY A 52 -22.51 -7.75 -13.15
N VAL A 53 -23.14 -8.61 -12.34
CA VAL A 53 -22.60 -9.07 -11.07
C VAL A 53 -22.12 -10.50 -11.24
N GLU A 54 -20.81 -10.73 -11.07
CA GLU A 54 -20.20 -12.05 -11.11
C GLU A 54 -20.06 -12.59 -9.68
N PRO A 55 -20.67 -13.75 -9.35
CA PRO A 55 -20.44 -14.42 -8.08
C PRO A 55 -19.02 -15.02 -8.08
N ALA A 56 -18.11 -14.39 -7.33
CA ALA A 56 -16.75 -14.87 -7.14
C ALA A 56 -16.68 -15.67 -5.83
N GLN A 57 -16.40 -16.96 -5.95
CA GLN A 57 -16.17 -17.83 -4.80
C GLN A 57 -14.73 -17.70 -4.34
N ILE A 58 -14.56 -17.54 -3.03
CA ILE A 58 -13.28 -17.51 -2.33
C ILE A 58 -13.26 -18.72 -1.40
N GLU A 59 -12.19 -19.49 -1.47
CA GLU A 59 -11.86 -20.51 -0.47
C GLU A 59 -10.60 -20.08 0.28
N VAL A 60 -10.67 -20.11 1.61
CA VAL A 60 -9.58 -19.82 2.53
C VAL A 60 -9.29 -21.09 3.31
N SER A 61 -8.15 -21.71 3.04
CA SER A 61 -7.65 -22.86 3.79
C SER A 61 -6.58 -22.38 4.78
N THR A 62 -6.70 -22.80 6.03
CA THR A 62 -5.63 -22.67 7.04
C THR A 62 -5.11 -24.03 7.52
N THR A 63 -5.49 -25.09 6.80
CA THR A 63 -5.20 -26.50 7.11
C THR A 63 -4.07 -27.08 6.28
N GLY A 64 -3.51 -26.31 5.35
CA GLY A 64 -2.44 -26.76 4.47
C GLY A 64 -1.24 -27.31 5.25
N GLU A 65 -0.80 -28.52 4.86
CA GLU A 65 0.58 -29.00 5.12
C GLU A 65 1.59 -28.36 4.14
N THR A 66 1.11 -27.53 3.20
CA THR A 66 1.90 -26.75 2.25
C THR A 66 2.62 -25.62 2.99
N PRO A 67 3.97 -25.60 3.00
CA PRO A 67 4.75 -24.57 3.69
C PRO A 67 4.86 -23.25 2.90
N GLU A 68 4.03 -23.06 1.87
CA GLU A 68 4.05 -21.89 1.00
C GLU A 68 2.65 -21.31 0.87
N TYR A 69 2.59 -19.98 0.91
CA TYR A 69 1.43 -19.24 0.44
C TYR A 69 1.12 -19.58 -1.03
N GLU A 70 -0.10 -20.04 -1.29
CA GLU A 70 -0.60 -20.27 -2.63
C GLU A 70 -1.83 -19.40 -2.92
N VAL A 71 -1.77 -18.67 -4.04
CA VAL A 71 -2.96 -18.09 -4.68
C VAL A 71 -3.23 -18.95 -5.90
N ASP A 72 -4.18 -19.87 -5.78
CA ASP A 72 -4.57 -20.71 -6.90
C ASP A 72 -5.54 -19.95 -7.81
N LEU A 73 -5.03 -19.62 -9.00
CA LEU A 73 -5.77 -19.01 -10.11
C LEU A 73 -5.84 -19.95 -11.32
N ALA A 74 -5.36 -21.19 -11.24
CA ALA A 74 -5.23 -22.08 -12.40
C ALA A 74 -6.59 -22.36 -13.07
N ASP A 75 -7.62 -22.56 -12.26
CA ASP A 75 -9.00 -22.72 -12.74
C ASP A 75 -9.55 -21.43 -13.40
N LEU A 76 -9.05 -20.27 -13.03
CA LEU A 76 -9.43 -18.96 -13.58
C LEU A 76 -8.71 -18.67 -14.90
N GLU A 77 -7.42 -18.98 -14.99
CA GLU A 77 -6.62 -18.87 -16.22
C GLU A 77 -7.24 -19.72 -17.33
N ALA A 78 -7.71 -20.92 -17.00
CA ALA A 78 -8.44 -21.80 -17.92
C ALA A 78 -9.81 -21.24 -18.36
N ARG A 79 -10.39 -20.30 -17.60
CA ARG A 79 -11.69 -19.65 -17.87
C ARG A 79 -11.56 -18.24 -18.46
N GLY A 80 -10.35 -17.78 -18.76
CA GLY A 80 -10.10 -16.51 -19.44
C GLY A 80 -10.18 -15.27 -18.53
N ALA A 81 -9.88 -15.41 -17.24
CA ALA A 81 -9.62 -14.25 -16.38
C ALA A 81 -8.33 -13.54 -16.83
N GLY A 82 -8.40 -12.21 -17.03
CA GLY A 82 -7.28 -11.41 -17.51
C GLY A 82 -6.35 -10.88 -16.41
N PRO A 83 -5.25 -10.19 -16.76
CA PRO A 83 -4.28 -9.65 -15.81
C PRO A 83 -4.87 -8.72 -14.74
N GLY A 84 -5.96 -8.01 -15.06
CA GLY A 84 -6.64 -7.14 -14.08
C GLY A 84 -7.34 -7.92 -12.97
N TRP A 85 -7.91 -9.10 -13.29
CA TRP A 85 -8.43 -9.99 -12.26
C TRP A 85 -7.32 -10.52 -11.35
N GLN A 86 -6.17 -10.92 -11.91
CA GLN A 86 -5.02 -11.40 -11.15
C GLN A 86 -4.46 -10.34 -10.19
N ALA A 87 -4.41 -9.07 -10.63
CA ALA A 87 -4.05 -7.97 -9.76
C ALA A 87 -5.07 -7.75 -8.63
N ALA A 88 -6.37 -7.85 -8.91
CA ALA A 88 -7.43 -7.74 -7.90
C ALA A 88 -7.32 -8.83 -6.83
N THR A 89 -7.22 -10.09 -7.24
CA THR A 89 -7.12 -11.23 -6.31
C THR A 89 -5.85 -11.15 -5.49
N SER A 90 -4.72 -10.83 -6.11
CA SER A 90 -3.43 -10.74 -5.43
C SER A 90 -3.36 -9.58 -4.44
N ALA A 91 -3.86 -8.39 -4.80
CA ALA A 91 -3.91 -7.25 -3.88
C ALA A 91 -4.86 -7.53 -2.71
N ALA A 92 -6.04 -8.10 -2.98
CA ALA A 92 -7.00 -8.47 -1.95
C ALA A 92 -6.44 -9.54 -0.99
N ALA A 93 -5.78 -10.55 -1.54
CA ALA A 93 -5.15 -11.62 -0.79
C ALA A 93 -3.97 -11.12 0.05
N ALA A 94 -3.13 -10.26 -0.54
CA ALA A 94 -2.02 -9.64 0.14
C ALA A 94 -2.49 -8.78 1.32
N PHE A 95 -3.35 -7.81 1.04
CA PHE A 95 -3.90 -6.93 2.05
C PHE A 95 -4.62 -7.70 3.15
N SER A 96 -5.54 -8.61 2.79
CA SER A 96 -6.41 -9.26 3.77
C SER A 96 -5.67 -10.23 4.69
N THR A 97 -4.73 -11.01 4.15
CA THR A 97 -3.89 -11.92 4.94
C THR A 97 -3.09 -11.13 5.97
N LEU A 98 -2.53 -9.99 5.56
CA LEU A 98 -1.80 -9.12 6.47
C LEU A 98 -2.74 -8.47 7.50
N PHE A 99 -3.86 -7.94 7.03
CA PHE A 99 -4.85 -7.23 7.85
C PHE A 99 -5.49 -8.13 8.91
N VAL A 100 -5.63 -9.43 8.67
CA VAL A 100 -6.16 -10.35 9.69
C VAL A 100 -5.09 -10.94 10.59
N GLY A 101 -3.80 -10.62 10.38
CA GLY A 101 -2.71 -11.20 11.17
C GLY A 101 -2.48 -12.69 10.88
N ALA A 102 -2.83 -13.16 9.68
CA ALA A 102 -2.61 -14.55 9.29
C ALA A 102 -1.17 -14.78 8.87
N ASP A 103 -0.64 -15.99 9.09
CA ASP A 103 0.68 -16.39 8.63
C ASP A 103 0.61 -16.73 7.14
N PRO A 104 1.25 -15.96 6.24
CA PRO A 104 1.19 -16.24 4.81
C PRO A 104 1.65 -17.66 4.46
N ALA A 105 2.57 -18.24 5.23
CA ALA A 105 3.08 -19.60 4.98
C ALA A 105 2.03 -20.71 5.20
N LYS A 106 0.89 -20.38 5.81
CA LYS A 106 -0.13 -21.35 6.25
C LYS A 106 -1.52 -21.02 5.71
N VAL A 107 -1.58 -20.20 4.67
CA VAL A 107 -2.82 -19.74 4.07
C VAL A 107 -2.79 -20.07 2.59
N ASP A 108 -3.75 -20.89 2.16
CA ASP A 108 -4.03 -21.11 0.74
C ASP A 108 -5.33 -20.40 0.38
N LEU A 109 -5.30 -19.65 -0.72
CA LEU A 109 -6.43 -18.90 -1.24
C LEU A 109 -6.76 -19.35 -2.66
N THR A 110 -7.98 -19.85 -2.85
CA THR A 110 -8.48 -20.22 -4.18
C THR A 110 -9.62 -19.30 -4.57
N PHE A 111 -9.59 -18.85 -5.83
CA PHE A 111 -10.62 -17.98 -6.38
C PHE A 111 -11.31 -18.69 -7.56
N THR A 112 -12.63 -18.67 -7.60
CA THR A 112 -13.40 -19.26 -8.71
C THR A 112 -14.50 -18.31 -9.18
N VAL A 113 -14.57 -18.09 -10.49
CA VAL A 113 -15.61 -17.33 -11.19
C VAL A 113 -16.25 -18.19 -12.29
N THR A 114 -17.43 -17.82 -12.75
CA THR A 114 -18.20 -18.57 -13.76
C THR A 114 -18.23 -17.97 -15.15
N GLY A 115 -18.04 -16.66 -15.27
CA GLY A 115 -17.94 -15.96 -16.56
C GLY A 115 -16.56 -15.34 -16.80
N PRO A 116 -16.27 -14.92 -18.04
CA PRO A 116 -15.09 -14.10 -18.31
C PRO A 116 -15.23 -12.76 -17.58
N ILE A 117 -14.31 -12.48 -16.66
CA ILE A 117 -14.24 -11.24 -15.89
C ILE A 117 -12.80 -10.74 -15.90
N ASP A 118 -12.62 -9.43 -16.02
CA ASP A 118 -11.32 -8.80 -15.97
C ASP A 118 -11.42 -7.39 -15.35
N GLY A 119 -10.33 -6.95 -14.72
CA GLY A 119 -10.17 -5.64 -14.11
C GLY A 119 -9.98 -5.66 -12.58
N PRO A 120 -9.11 -4.80 -12.00
CA PRO A 120 -8.82 -4.83 -10.56
C PRO A 120 -9.94 -4.30 -9.66
N SER A 121 -11.06 -3.86 -10.24
CA SER A 121 -12.17 -3.21 -9.52
C SER A 121 -12.95 -4.12 -8.56
N ALA A 122 -12.58 -5.40 -8.49
CA ALA A 122 -13.09 -6.37 -7.52
C ALA A 122 -12.23 -6.46 -6.24
N GLY A 123 -11.05 -5.81 -6.19
CA GLY A 123 -10.12 -5.95 -5.07
C GLY A 123 -10.74 -5.70 -3.69
N GLY A 124 -11.54 -4.65 -3.54
CA GLY A 124 -12.21 -4.33 -2.27
C GLY A 124 -13.23 -5.37 -1.83
N VAL A 125 -14.05 -5.89 -2.77
CA VAL A 125 -15.07 -6.89 -2.43
C VAL A 125 -14.47 -8.27 -2.14
N LEU A 126 -13.38 -8.61 -2.85
CA LEU A 126 -12.61 -9.82 -2.58
C LEU A 126 -11.95 -9.74 -1.20
N ALA A 127 -11.39 -8.58 -0.84
CA ALA A 127 -10.79 -8.36 0.46
C ALA A 127 -11.81 -8.51 1.61
N VAL A 128 -13.01 -7.91 1.46
CA VAL A 128 -14.12 -8.11 2.40
C VAL A 128 -14.45 -9.60 2.58
N GLY A 129 -14.49 -10.37 1.48
CA GLY A 129 -14.76 -11.82 1.53
C GLY A 129 -13.70 -12.59 2.30
N ILE A 130 -12.41 -12.34 2.03
CA ILE A 130 -11.30 -13.00 2.73
C ILE A 130 -11.32 -12.65 4.22
N ILE A 131 -11.49 -11.37 4.57
CA ILE A 131 -11.59 -10.93 5.97
C ILE A 131 -12.78 -11.59 6.66
N ALA A 132 -13.93 -11.68 6.00
CA ALA A 132 -15.11 -12.33 6.53
C ALA A 132 -14.89 -13.83 6.77
N ALA A 133 -14.19 -14.52 5.87
CA ALA A 133 -13.82 -15.93 6.03
C ALA A 133 -12.92 -16.17 7.25
N PHE A 134 -11.92 -15.32 7.50
CA PHE A 134 -11.10 -15.41 8.72
C PHE A 134 -11.90 -15.09 10.00
N ARG A 135 -12.80 -14.12 9.93
CA ARG A 135 -13.57 -13.67 11.10
C ARG A 135 -14.76 -14.56 11.46
N GLY A 136 -15.20 -15.43 10.54
CA GLY A 136 -16.38 -16.28 10.75
C GLY A 136 -17.68 -15.58 10.38
N ASP A 137 -17.63 -14.61 9.44
CA ASP A 137 -18.71 -13.68 9.18
C ASP A 137 -19.32 -13.91 7.79
N SER A 138 -20.64 -13.74 7.69
CA SER A 138 -21.36 -13.77 6.42
C SER A 138 -21.61 -12.35 5.90
N LEU A 139 -21.83 -12.20 4.59
CA LEU A 139 -22.24 -10.93 3.99
C LEU A 139 -23.76 -10.76 4.03
N LEU A 140 -24.20 -9.51 4.12
CA LEU A 140 -25.60 -9.15 4.02
C LEU A 140 -26.13 -9.44 2.61
N PRO A 141 -27.34 -10.01 2.49
CA PRO A 141 -27.94 -10.31 1.18
C PRO A 141 -28.28 -9.03 0.42
N ASN A 142 -28.42 -9.14 -0.91
CA ASN A 142 -28.82 -8.06 -1.81
C ASN A 142 -27.89 -6.83 -1.80
N ARG A 143 -26.64 -6.99 -1.39
CA ARG A 143 -25.59 -5.97 -1.45
C ARG A 143 -24.48 -6.40 -2.41
N THR A 144 -23.95 -5.46 -3.18
CA THR A 144 -22.77 -5.66 -4.03
C THR A 144 -21.82 -4.48 -3.90
N MET A 145 -20.57 -4.66 -4.34
CA MET A 145 -19.53 -3.67 -4.18
C MET A 145 -18.63 -3.60 -5.43
N THR A 146 -18.11 -2.41 -5.69
CA THR A 146 -16.96 -2.20 -6.57
C THR A 146 -15.96 -1.27 -5.87
N GLY A 147 -14.69 -1.41 -6.19
CA GLY A 147 -13.61 -0.65 -5.58
C GLY A 147 -12.32 -1.43 -5.63
N THR A 148 -11.21 -0.76 -5.88
CA THR A 148 -9.88 -1.38 -5.80
C THR A 148 -9.46 -1.41 -4.34
N ILE A 149 -8.44 -2.19 -4.01
CA ILE A 149 -7.87 -2.21 -2.66
C ILE A 149 -6.39 -1.88 -2.78
N THR A 150 -5.93 -0.94 -1.97
CA THR A 150 -4.53 -0.54 -1.84
C THR A 150 -3.89 -1.22 -0.63
N GLY A 151 -2.55 -1.18 -0.55
CA GLY A 151 -1.81 -1.75 0.58
C GLY A 151 -2.17 -1.15 1.95
N ASP A 152 -2.68 0.09 1.99
CA ASP A 152 -3.13 0.80 3.20
C ASP A 152 -4.63 0.61 3.49
N GLY A 153 -5.34 -0.24 2.72
CA GLY A 153 -6.74 -0.52 2.93
C GLY A 153 -7.71 0.53 2.37
N THR A 154 -7.23 1.52 1.60
CA THR A 154 -8.08 2.48 0.88
C THR A 154 -8.89 1.77 -0.21
N ILE A 155 -10.17 2.13 -0.34
CA ILE A 155 -11.02 1.71 -1.45
C ILE A 155 -10.86 2.71 -2.59
N GLY A 156 -10.10 2.30 -3.61
CA GLY A 156 -9.70 3.16 -4.71
C GLY A 156 -10.74 3.25 -5.84
N PRO A 157 -10.56 4.24 -6.74
CA PRO A 157 -11.49 4.54 -7.83
C PRO A 157 -11.59 3.42 -8.88
N VAL A 158 -12.75 3.33 -9.55
CA VAL A 158 -13.09 2.30 -10.55
C VAL A 158 -13.91 2.82 -11.73
N GLY A 159 -13.61 2.34 -12.94
CA GLY A 159 -14.36 2.58 -14.18
C GLY A 159 -15.81 2.12 -14.19
N GLY A 160 -16.65 2.81 -14.96
CA GLY A 160 -17.96 2.33 -15.43
C GLY A 160 -19.08 2.27 -14.39
N ILE A 161 -19.08 3.15 -13.38
CA ILE A 161 -20.06 3.13 -12.28
C ILE A 161 -21.52 3.15 -12.75
N THR A 162 -21.88 3.98 -13.73
CA THR A 162 -23.25 4.03 -14.29
C THR A 162 -23.71 2.65 -14.74
N THR A 163 -22.87 1.95 -15.50
CA THR A 163 -23.17 0.60 -16.01
C THR A 163 -23.25 -0.39 -14.85
N LYS A 164 -22.31 -0.31 -13.89
CA LYS A 164 -22.28 -1.18 -12.70
C LYS A 164 -23.53 -1.03 -11.84
N ILE A 165 -23.97 0.19 -11.53
CA ILE A 165 -25.21 0.45 -10.76
C ILE A 165 -26.44 -0.07 -11.54
N THR A 166 -26.49 0.18 -12.84
CA THR A 166 -27.60 -0.28 -13.69
C THR A 166 -27.68 -1.81 -13.73
N SER A 167 -26.53 -2.48 -13.87
CA SER A 167 -26.44 -3.94 -13.83
C SER A 167 -26.78 -4.51 -12.46
N ALA A 168 -26.32 -3.89 -11.38
CA ALA A 168 -26.69 -4.29 -10.02
C ALA A 168 -28.20 -4.24 -9.80
N ALA A 169 -28.85 -3.14 -10.21
CA ALA A 169 -30.30 -2.98 -10.14
C ALA A 169 -31.04 -4.06 -10.95
N ARG A 170 -30.58 -4.30 -12.18
CA ARG A 170 -31.13 -5.34 -13.07
C ARG A 170 -31.02 -6.73 -12.46
N ASP A 171 -29.90 -7.01 -11.79
CA ASP A 171 -29.59 -8.31 -11.20
C ASP A 171 -30.18 -8.47 -9.77
N GLY A 172 -31.00 -7.51 -9.32
CA GLY A 172 -31.79 -7.60 -8.08
C GLY A 172 -31.11 -7.08 -6.80
N TYR A 173 -29.93 -6.45 -6.92
CA TYR A 173 -29.24 -5.87 -5.77
C TYR A 173 -29.88 -4.53 -5.39
N THR A 174 -30.15 -4.35 -4.10
CA THR A 174 -30.80 -3.14 -3.55
C THR A 174 -29.81 -2.15 -2.97
N THR A 175 -28.58 -2.59 -2.72
CA THR A 175 -27.50 -1.76 -2.18
C THR A 175 -26.22 -1.97 -3.00
N VAL A 176 -25.59 -0.87 -3.42
CA VAL A 176 -24.31 -0.87 -4.13
C VAL A 176 -23.31 -0.04 -3.33
N VAL A 177 -22.24 -0.68 -2.87
CA VAL A 177 -21.11 -0.05 -2.21
C VAL A 177 -20.12 0.43 -3.27
N ILE A 178 -19.74 1.71 -3.24
CA ILE A 178 -18.84 2.34 -4.22
C ILE A 178 -17.72 3.14 -3.54
N PRO A 179 -16.61 3.42 -4.22
CA PRO A 179 -15.58 4.30 -3.69
C PRO A 179 -16.12 5.71 -3.45
N ALA A 180 -15.89 6.26 -2.26
CA ALA A 180 -16.40 7.58 -1.86
C ALA A 180 -15.85 8.72 -2.73
N ALA A 181 -14.62 8.59 -3.23
CA ALA A 181 -14.03 9.53 -4.19
C ALA A 181 -14.86 9.70 -5.47
N MET A 182 -15.82 8.80 -5.72
CA MET A 182 -16.69 8.77 -6.90
C MET A 182 -18.16 9.06 -6.56
N SER A 183 -18.45 9.35 -5.29
CA SER A 183 -19.81 9.52 -4.78
C SER A 183 -20.37 10.93 -4.96
N ASP A 184 -19.48 11.92 -5.17
CA ASP A 184 -19.83 13.31 -5.40
C ASP A 184 -19.74 13.72 -6.87
N ASP A 185 -20.59 14.69 -7.23
CA ASP A 185 -20.79 15.34 -8.54
C ASP A 185 -19.52 15.96 -9.19
N TRP A 186 -18.33 15.80 -8.60
CA TRP A 186 -17.17 16.67 -8.81
C TRP A 186 -16.42 16.48 -10.14
N ILE A 187 -16.71 15.44 -10.92
CA ILE A 187 -16.07 15.24 -12.23
C ILE A 187 -17.07 15.27 -13.41
N THR A 188 -18.37 14.98 -13.22
CA THR A 188 -19.28 14.82 -14.38
C THR A 188 -20.67 15.44 -14.29
N GLY A 189 -21.12 15.95 -13.13
CA GLY A 189 -22.52 16.38 -12.98
C GLY A 189 -23.54 15.22 -13.16
N ASN A 190 -23.09 13.97 -13.11
CA ASN A 190 -23.92 12.79 -13.29
C ASN A 190 -24.24 12.21 -11.92
N GLY A 191 -25.34 12.67 -11.30
CA GLY A 191 -25.81 12.17 -10.01
C GLY A 191 -26.00 10.65 -9.99
N TYR A 192 -24.97 9.88 -9.64
CA TYR A 192 -25.02 8.43 -9.46
C TYR A 192 -26.04 8.06 -8.38
N THR A 193 -26.13 8.87 -7.34
CA THR A 193 -27.18 8.79 -6.31
C THR A 193 -28.57 9.02 -6.90
N GLN A 194 -28.73 9.92 -7.88
CA GLN A 194 -30.01 10.12 -8.57
C GLN A 194 -30.35 8.95 -9.51
N LEU A 195 -29.35 8.42 -10.23
CA LEU A 195 -29.53 7.21 -11.04
C LEU A 195 -29.94 6.03 -10.17
N ALA A 196 -29.20 5.78 -9.08
CA ALA A 196 -29.48 4.72 -8.12
C ALA A 196 -30.89 4.89 -7.53
N THR A 197 -31.27 6.11 -7.12
CA THR A 197 -32.61 6.41 -6.63
C THR A 197 -33.69 6.08 -7.68
N ARG A 198 -33.49 6.46 -8.94
CA ARG A 198 -34.43 6.12 -10.04
C ARG A 198 -34.54 4.61 -10.27
N LEU A 199 -33.48 3.87 -9.99
CA LEU A 199 -33.41 2.42 -10.14
C LEU A 199 -33.81 1.66 -8.86
N GLY A 200 -34.18 2.36 -7.78
CA GLY A 200 -34.52 1.74 -6.49
C GLY A 200 -33.32 1.14 -5.75
N VAL A 201 -32.11 1.61 -6.05
CA VAL A 201 -30.85 1.17 -5.45
C VAL A 201 -30.34 2.21 -4.46
N THR A 202 -29.89 1.76 -3.30
CA THR A 202 -29.16 2.57 -2.33
C THR A 202 -27.67 2.51 -2.65
N VAL A 203 -27.01 3.66 -2.72
CA VAL A 203 -25.54 3.74 -2.87
C VAL A 203 -24.93 4.05 -1.51
N ILE A 204 -23.94 3.25 -1.11
CA ILE A 204 -23.15 3.50 0.10
C ILE A 204 -21.72 3.86 -0.33
N PRO A 205 -21.29 5.12 -0.20
CA PRO A 205 -19.92 5.50 -0.43
C PRO A 205 -19.02 5.00 0.70
N VAL A 206 -17.88 4.40 0.35
CA VAL A 206 -16.87 3.95 1.32
C VAL A 206 -15.48 4.41 0.89
N ARG A 207 -14.66 4.79 1.86
CA ARG A 207 -13.27 5.26 1.73
C ARG A 207 -12.27 4.15 2.02
N THR A 208 -12.60 3.27 2.97
CA THR A 208 -11.67 2.25 3.48
C THR A 208 -12.30 0.87 3.54
N ILE A 209 -11.45 -0.15 3.64
CA ILE A 209 -11.87 -1.54 3.81
C ILE A 209 -12.71 -1.75 5.07
N ALA A 210 -12.48 -0.98 6.13
CA ALA A 210 -13.26 -1.06 7.37
C ALA A 210 -14.71 -0.59 7.14
N GLU A 211 -14.89 0.54 6.45
CA GLU A 211 -16.22 1.02 6.05
C GLU A 211 -16.90 0.04 5.07
N ALA A 212 -16.15 -0.48 4.09
CA ALA A 212 -16.64 -1.49 3.15
C ALA A 212 -17.08 -2.78 3.85
N TYR A 213 -16.27 -3.27 4.79
CA TYR A 213 -16.56 -4.45 5.59
C TYR A 213 -17.84 -4.27 6.41
N GLY A 214 -17.99 -3.14 7.10
CA GLY A 214 -19.21 -2.83 7.84
C GLY A 214 -20.43 -2.68 6.94
N ALA A 215 -20.27 -2.04 5.77
CA ALA A 215 -21.33 -1.92 4.77
C ALA A 215 -21.74 -3.28 4.18
N MET A 216 -20.82 -4.23 4.04
CA MET A 216 -21.11 -5.53 3.43
C MET A 216 -21.53 -6.60 4.45
N THR A 217 -21.12 -6.53 5.71
CA THR A 217 -21.39 -7.55 6.75
C THR A 217 -22.41 -7.10 7.80
N GLY A 218 -22.62 -5.78 7.94
CA GLY A 218 -23.41 -5.21 9.04
C GLY A 218 -22.71 -5.28 10.41
N ARG A 219 -21.46 -5.75 10.46
CA ARG A 219 -20.65 -5.76 11.68
C ARG A 219 -19.86 -4.48 11.81
N GLU A 220 -19.83 -3.92 13.00
CA GLU A 220 -18.94 -2.79 13.27
C GLU A 220 -17.49 -3.25 13.17
N SER A 221 -16.64 -2.42 12.54
CA SER A 221 -15.20 -2.55 12.75
C SER A 221 -14.93 -2.27 14.24
N PRO A 222 -13.97 -2.95 14.89
CA PRO A 222 -13.65 -2.68 16.29
C PRO A 222 -13.51 -1.17 16.51
N ALA A 223 -14.37 -0.62 17.37
CA ALA A 223 -14.29 0.79 17.74
C ALA A 223 -13.05 0.95 18.63
N ILE A 224 -12.18 1.88 18.26
CA ILE A 224 -10.97 2.13 19.02
C ILE A 224 -11.24 3.31 19.94
N ASP A 225 -10.92 3.10 21.22
CA ASP A 225 -10.98 4.15 22.22
C ASP A 225 -9.75 5.05 22.07
N PRO A 226 -9.89 6.31 21.62
CA PRO A 226 -8.76 7.21 21.45
C PRO A 226 -8.04 7.55 22.76
N GLU A 227 -8.67 7.28 23.90
CA GLU A 227 -8.10 7.50 25.23
C GLU A 227 -7.26 6.29 25.70
N ASN A 228 -7.32 5.17 24.99
CA ASN A 228 -6.64 3.92 25.35
C ASN A 228 -5.64 3.53 24.25
N VAL A 229 -4.55 4.30 24.10
CA VAL A 229 -3.41 3.98 23.23
C VAL A 229 -2.34 3.20 23.99
N GLN A 230 -1.62 2.30 23.32
CA GLN A 230 -0.65 1.41 23.97
C GLN A 230 0.60 2.18 24.43
N GLN A 231 1.10 1.94 25.63
CA GLN A 231 2.36 2.59 26.04
C GLN A 231 3.57 1.95 25.35
N MET A 232 4.50 2.78 24.86
CA MET A 232 5.80 2.31 24.37
C MET A 232 6.69 1.92 25.55
N ASP A 233 7.56 0.95 25.33
CA ASP A 233 8.62 0.57 26.25
C ASP A 233 9.50 1.77 26.63
N THR A 234 9.95 1.81 27.88
CA THR A 234 10.73 2.93 28.41
C THR A 234 12.05 3.17 27.67
N ASN A 235 12.70 2.12 27.17
CA ASN A 235 13.95 2.24 26.41
C ASN A 235 13.67 2.82 25.03
N VAL A 236 12.60 2.38 24.38
CA VAL A 236 12.16 2.91 23.09
C VAL A 236 11.71 4.37 23.23
N ALA A 237 11.02 4.72 24.31
CA ALA A 237 10.67 6.11 24.61
C ALA A 237 11.91 6.99 24.81
N ALA A 238 12.95 6.50 25.50
CA ALA A 238 14.22 7.21 25.65
C ALA A 238 14.96 7.36 24.31
N ALA A 239 15.02 6.30 23.51
CA ALA A 239 15.60 6.34 22.16
C ALA A 239 14.82 7.30 21.24
N THR A 240 13.48 7.37 21.37
CA THR A 240 12.64 8.33 20.65
C THR A 240 13.07 9.77 20.93
N ALA A 241 13.35 10.12 22.19
CA ALA A 241 13.82 11.45 22.54
C ALA A 241 15.18 11.77 21.90
N SER A 242 16.11 10.81 21.93
CA SER A 242 17.43 10.95 21.29
C SER A 242 17.32 11.11 19.77
N SER A 243 16.57 10.23 19.11
CA SER A 243 16.33 10.28 17.66
C SER A 243 15.63 11.58 17.24
N THR A 244 14.69 12.08 18.04
CA THR A 244 14.03 13.37 17.80
C THR A 244 15.03 14.52 17.81
N ALA A 245 15.95 14.55 18.79
CA ALA A 245 17.00 15.56 18.85
C ALA A 245 17.91 15.47 17.61
N SER A 246 18.33 14.27 17.21
CA SER A 246 19.16 14.05 16.02
C SER A 246 18.50 14.53 14.73
N VAL A 247 17.19 14.31 14.54
CA VAL A 247 16.47 14.77 13.35
C VAL A 247 16.32 16.29 13.33
N ILE A 248 16.08 16.93 14.50
CA ILE A 248 16.06 18.39 14.62
C ILE A 248 17.44 18.97 14.28
N ASP A 249 18.51 18.37 14.78
CA ASP A 249 19.88 18.79 14.48
C ASP A 249 20.22 18.63 13.00
N ALA A 250 19.76 17.55 12.36
CA ALA A 250 19.90 17.34 10.91
C ALA A 250 19.13 18.39 10.09
N LEU A 251 17.92 18.79 10.51
CA LEU A 251 17.16 19.89 9.89
C LEU A 251 17.92 21.22 10.00
N ASP A 252 18.50 21.48 11.16
CA ASP A 252 19.32 22.66 11.42
C ASP A 252 20.61 22.68 10.60
N ASP A 253 21.29 21.55 10.46
CA ASP A 253 22.45 21.40 9.59
C ASP A 253 22.07 21.62 8.13
N ALA A 254 20.97 21.03 7.67
CA ALA A 254 20.46 21.23 6.32
C ALA A 254 20.13 22.71 6.05
N LEU A 255 19.56 23.44 7.03
CA LEU A 255 19.32 24.88 6.96
C LEU A 255 20.63 25.68 6.84
N ARG A 256 21.66 25.32 7.62
CA ARG A 256 23.00 25.95 7.56
C ARG A 256 23.69 25.71 6.22
N SER A 257 23.55 24.51 5.66
CA SER A 257 24.19 24.12 4.40
C SER A 257 23.35 24.42 3.15
N ALA A 258 22.11 24.92 3.30
CA ALA A 258 21.21 25.12 2.18
C ALA A 258 21.78 26.09 1.11
N PRO A 259 21.66 25.75 -0.19
CA PRO A 259 22.28 26.51 -1.28
C PRO A 259 21.73 27.93 -1.34
N ALA A 260 22.55 28.92 -1.69
CA ALA A 260 22.19 30.34 -1.65
C ALA A 260 20.92 30.65 -2.48
N GLU A 261 20.68 29.87 -3.52
CA GLU A 261 19.56 29.94 -4.46
C GLU A 261 18.24 29.38 -3.90
N LEU A 262 18.28 28.69 -2.74
CA LEU A 262 17.07 28.14 -2.11
C LEU A 262 16.08 29.27 -1.78
N PRO A 263 14.80 29.15 -2.17
CA PRO A 263 13.79 30.18 -1.92
C PRO A 263 13.65 30.53 -0.43
N ASP A 264 13.54 31.83 -0.12
CA ASP A 264 13.35 32.33 1.24
C ASP A 264 12.14 31.69 1.95
N ALA A 265 11.07 31.41 1.20
CA ALA A 265 9.90 30.72 1.73
C ALA A 265 10.22 29.31 2.23
N ALA A 266 11.09 28.56 1.53
CA ALA A 266 11.51 27.22 1.94
C ALA A 266 12.42 27.29 3.18
N ARG A 267 13.37 28.24 3.21
CA ARG A 267 14.23 28.49 4.39
C ARG A 267 13.40 28.86 5.61
N LEU A 268 12.45 29.77 5.45
CA LEU A 268 11.58 30.23 6.54
C LEU A 268 10.65 29.11 7.03
N ALA A 269 10.09 28.32 6.13
CA ALA A 269 9.25 27.17 6.51
C ALA A 269 10.03 26.15 7.33
N ALA A 270 11.24 25.79 6.89
CA ALA A 270 12.09 24.85 7.61
C ALA A 270 12.58 25.41 8.97
N ALA A 271 12.94 26.70 9.03
CA ALA A 271 13.32 27.34 10.29
C ALA A 271 12.16 27.40 11.31
N ARG A 272 10.93 27.65 10.83
CA ARG A 272 9.73 27.60 11.66
C ARG A 272 9.48 26.18 12.18
N ALA A 273 9.50 25.18 11.30
CA ALA A 273 9.32 23.79 11.69
C ALA A 273 10.37 23.33 12.72
N SER A 274 11.63 23.76 12.57
CA SER A 274 12.69 23.49 13.55
C SER A 274 12.39 24.14 14.92
N GLY A 275 11.83 25.35 14.94
CA GLY A 275 11.37 26.00 16.17
C GLY A 275 10.17 25.31 16.81
N GLU A 276 9.17 24.94 16.00
CA GLU A 276 7.96 24.22 16.40
C GLU A 276 8.30 22.84 16.98
N ALA A 277 9.18 22.07 16.33
CA ALA A 277 9.65 20.79 16.84
C ALA A 277 10.28 20.90 18.24
N ARG A 278 11.07 21.95 18.50
CA ARG A 278 11.65 22.19 19.84
C ARG A 278 10.61 22.61 20.89
N GLU A 279 9.54 23.29 20.48
CA GLU A 279 8.41 23.59 21.38
C GLU A 279 7.65 22.31 21.73
N GLN A 280 7.44 21.44 20.74
CA GLN A 280 6.79 20.15 20.93
C GLN A 280 7.62 19.24 21.85
N VAL A 281 8.95 19.21 21.71
CA VAL A 281 9.85 18.55 22.69
C VAL A 281 9.66 19.12 24.10
N ARG A 282 9.62 20.46 24.26
CA ARG A 282 9.40 21.10 25.58
C ARG A 282 8.03 20.80 26.17
N SER A 283 7.04 20.53 25.32
CA SER A 283 5.69 20.12 25.70
C SER A 283 5.55 18.60 25.85
N ASN A 284 6.64 17.84 25.71
CA ASN A 284 6.70 16.37 25.77
C ASN A 284 5.86 15.66 24.68
N ASP A 285 5.66 16.30 23.53
CA ASP A 285 5.04 15.71 22.35
C ASP A 285 6.13 15.28 21.35
N LEU A 286 6.83 14.19 21.69
CA LEU A 286 7.97 13.71 20.91
C LEU A 286 7.56 13.16 19.54
N ALA A 287 6.37 12.57 19.42
CA ALA A 287 5.86 12.06 18.15
C ALA A 287 5.67 13.20 17.14
N LEU A 288 4.96 14.26 17.55
CA LEU A 288 4.77 15.43 16.68
C LEU A 288 6.09 16.16 16.43
N ALA A 289 6.99 16.26 17.43
CA ALA A 289 8.31 16.86 17.27
C ALA A 289 9.15 16.14 16.20
N TYR A 290 9.23 14.81 16.28
CA TYR A 290 9.94 14.00 15.31
C TYR A 290 9.32 14.18 13.92
N GLY A 291 8.00 14.03 13.81
CA GLY A 291 7.29 14.14 12.53
C GLY A 291 7.44 15.52 11.88
N THR A 292 7.35 16.60 12.69
CA THR A 292 7.53 17.98 12.22
C THR A 292 8.94 18.19 11.67
N ALA A 293 9.96 17.72 12.40
CA ALA A 293 11.36 17.85 11.99
C ALA A 293 11.69 16.98 10.76
N ALA A 294 11.27 15.72 10.75
CA ALA A 294 11.52 14.78 9.66
C ALA A 294 10.87 15.24 8.34
N PHE A 295 9.59 15.62 8.39
CA PHE A 295 8.87 16.12 7.21
C PHE A 295 9.47 17.42 6.69
N ALA A 296 9.83 18.36 7.57
CA ALA A 296 10.50 19.60 7.17
C ALA A 296 11.89 19.35 6.58
N LEU A 297 12.65 18.39 7.11
CA LEU A 297 13.97 18.02 6.60
C LEU A 297 13.86 17.44 5.19
N VAL A 298 12.94 16.50 4.96
CA VAL A 298 12.68 15.94 3.61
C VAL A 298 12.32 17.06 2.64
N ARG A 299 11.37 17.94 2.99
CA ARG A 299 10.95 19.05 2.12
C ARG A 299 12.06 20.05 1.83
N LEU A 300 12.87 20.40 2.84
CA LEU A 300 14.03 21.28 2.67
C LEU A 300 15.06 20.65 1.73
N SER A 301 15.33 19.35 1.87
CA SER A 301 16.25 18.61 1.02
C SER A 301 15.75 18.53 -0.42
N ARG A 302 14.46 18.23 -0.64
CA ARG A 302 13.83 18.28 -1.97
C ARG A 302 13.97 19.67 -2.60
N ALA A 303 13.70 20.73 -1.84
CA ALA A 303 13.84 22.10 -2.33
C ALA A 303 15.29 22.46 -2.67
N SER A 304 16.25 22.00 -1.87
CA SER A 304 17.69 22.20 -2.09
C SER A 304 18.19 21.45 -3.32
N GLY A 305 17.78 20.19 -3.49
CA GLY A 305 18.12 19.39 -4.67
C GLY A 305 17.61 20.01 -5.97
N ALA A 306 16.39 20.56 -5.97
CA ALA A 306 15.87 21.30 -7.11
C ALA A 306 16.66 22.57 -7.41
N ALA A 307 16.90 23.41 -6.39
CA ALA A 307 17.65 24.67 -6.56
C ALA A 307 19.06 24.41 -7.11
N GLU A 308 19.73 23.34 -6.64
CA GLU A 308 21.03 22.92 -7.16
C GLU A 308 20.96 22.57 -8.65
N VAL A 309 19.97 21.78 -9.08
CA VAL A 309 19.82 21.38 -10.49
C VAL A 309 19.43 22.55 -11.37
N GLU A 310 18.53 23.43 -10.92
CA GLU A 310 18.15 24.65 -11.64
C GLU A 310 19.37 25.54 -11.88
N ARG A 311 20.22 25.72 -10.87
CA ARG A 311 21.50 26.44 -11.00
C ARG A 311 22.42 25.77 -12.02
N LEU A 312 22.57 24.45 -11.98
CA LEU A 312 23.38 23.71 -12.96
C LEU A 312 22.84 23.86 -14.38
N LEU A 313 21.53 23.87 -14.57
CA LEU A 313 20.88 24.03 -15.87
C LEU A 313 21.02 25.45 -16.44
N ALA A 314 21.24 26.46 -15.59
CA ALA A 314 21.55 27.81 -16.04
C ALA A 314 22.93 27.90 -16.69
N ASP A 315 23.89 27.12 -16.18
CA ASP A 315 25.32 27.23 -16.58
C ASP A 315 25.78 26.12 -17.55
N LEU A 316 25.09 24.97 -17.57
CA LEU A 316 25.55 23.77 -18.24
C LEU A 316 24.50 23.20 -19.21
N PRO A 317 24.92 22.60 -20.33
CA PRO A 317 24.00 21.92 -21.24
C PRO A 317 23.44 20.65 -20.59
N LEU A 318 22.21 20.28 -20.99
CA LEU A 318 21.45 19.14 -20.45
C LEU A 318 22.28 17.84 -20.28
N PRO A 319 23.14 17.40 -21.24
CA PRO A 319 23.96 16.19 -21.06
C PRO A 319 24.97 16.26 -19.92
N SER A 320 25.49 17.46 -19.61
CA SER A 320 26.43 17.65 -18.50
C SER A 320 25.71 17.53 -17.16
N VAL A 321 24.54 18.16 -17.03
CA VAL A 321 23.69 18.03 -15.83
C VAL A 321 23.26 16.58 -15.62
N LYS A 322 22.87 15.86 -16.67
CA LYS A 322 22.60 14.42 -16.60
C LYS A 322 23.81 13.63 -16.08
N THR A 323 25.01 13.92 -16.55
CA THR A 323 26.23 13.22 -16.09
C THR A 323 26.46 13.46 -14.59
N MET A 324 26.19 14.67 -14.10
CA MET A 324 26.31 15.01 -12.68
C MET A 324 25.25 14.29 -11.84
N LEU A 325 23.98 14.28 -12.29
CA LEU A 325 22.90 13.55 -11.64
C LEU A 325 23.16 12.05 -11.62
N ALA A 326 23.65 11.48 -12.72
CA ALA A 326 24.04 10.06 -12.79
C ALA A 326 25.08 9.73 -11.73
N ARG A 327 26.14 10.55 -11.63
CA ARG A 327 27.20 10.36 -10.61
C ARG A 327 26.64 10.40 -9.19
N ARG A 328 25.78 11.37 -8.88
CA ARG A 328 25.18 11.51 -7.54
C ARG A 328 24.26 10.32 -7.24
N ALA A 329 23.36 9.98 -8.16
CA ALA A 329 22.47 8.83 -8.01
C ALA A 329 23.23 7.51 -7.85
N THR A 330 24.32 7.28 -8.60
CA THR A 330 25.19 6.11 -8.42
C THR A 330 25.84 6.09 -7.03
N ALA A 331 26.27 7.24 -6.50
CA ALA A 331 26.84 7.31 -5.16
C ALA A 331 25.80 7.01 -4.07
N VAL A 332 24.57 7.52 -4.22
CA VAL A 332 23.47 7.24 -3.30
C VAL A 332 23.06 5.76 -3.38
N LEU A 333 22.96 5.19 -4.58
CA LEU A 333 22.69 3.76 -4.78
C LEU A 333 23.75 2.89 -4.08
N ALA A 334 25.03 3.16 -4.32
CA ALA A 334 26.12 2.43 -3.68
C ALA A 334 26.07 2.53 -2.15
N ARG A 335 25.69 3.70 -1.62
CA ARG A 335 25.51 3.90 -0.18
C ARG A 335 24.31 3.13 0.36
N ALA A 336 23.19 3.10 -0.37
CA ALA A 336 22.01 2.32 -0.01
C ALA A 336 22.32 0.83 0.08
N GLU A 337 22.92 0.28 -0.98
CA GLU A 337 23.36 -1.12 -1.05
C GLU A 337 24.35 -1.48 0.07
N GLN A 338 25.31 -0.58 0.37
CA GLN A 338 26.23 -0.77 1.48
C GLN A 338 25.50 -0.76 2.83
N SER A 339 24.61 0.21 3.04
CA SER A 339 23.89 0.38 4.30
C SER A 339 22.96 -0.81 4.58
N LEU A 340 22.32 -1.38 3.55
CA LEU A 340 21.56 -2.62 3.66
C LEU A 340 22.42 -3.78 4.14
N ARG A 341 23.55 -4.04 3.47
CA ARG A 341 24.45 -5.16 3.82
C ARG A 341 25.06 -5.02 5.21
N GLU A 342 25.44 -3.81 5.60
CA GLU A 342 26.03 -3.57 6.91
C GLU A 342 24.97 -3.67 8.02
N SER A 343 23.82 -3.02 7.82
CA SER A 343 22.78 -2.92 8.85
C SER A 343 21.96 -4.19 9.01
N SER A 344 21.88 -5.06 7.99
CA SER A 344 21.23 -6.37 8.11
C SER A 344 21.96 -7.33 9.06
N THR A 345 23.22 -7.04 9.37
CA THR A 345 24.02 -7.75 10.37
C THR A 345 23.96 -7.14 11.76
N ALA A 346 23.13 -6.09 11.96
CA ALA A 346 22.93 -5.48 13.26
C ALA A 346 22.50 -6.54 14.30
N PRO A 347 23.04 -6.49 15.53
CA PRO A 347 22.69 -7.46 16.55
C PRO A 347 21.23 -7.30 16.93
N VAL A 348 20.46 -8.38 16.76
CA VAL A 348 19.08 -8.49 17.22
C VAL A 348 18.97 -9.61 18.24
N ASN A 349 18.11 -9.41 19.22
CA ASN A 349 17.80 -10.35 20.28
C ASN A 349 16.31 -10.67 20.20
N GLY A 350 15.94 -11.94 20.24
CA GLY A 350 14.54 -12.38 20.26
C GLY A 350 13.72 -11.95 19.05
N LEU A 351 12.40 -12.11 19.16
CA LEU A 351 11.47 -11.95 18.06
C LEU A 351 11.28 -10.48 17.66
N GLU A 352 11.06 -9.59 18.63
CA GLU A 352 10.64 -8.21 18.40
C GLU A 352 11.67 -7.42 17.60
N GLN A 353 12.94 -7.46 18.03
CA GLN A 353 14.04 -6.81 17.31
C GLN A 353 14.24 -7.45 15.93
N SER A 354 14.10 -8.78 15.84
CA SER A 354 14.34 -9.49 14.59
C SER A 354 13.29 -9.21 13.50
N ILE A 355 12.04 -8.95 13.91
CA ILE A 355 10.95 -8.54 13.00
C ILE A 355 10.97 -7.03 12.72
N ALA A 356 11.43 -6.21 13.66
CA ALA A 356 11.55 -4.77 13.45
C ALA A 356 12.70 -4.38 12.51
N LEU A 357 13.79 -5.16 12.47
CA LEU A 357 14.96 -4.84 11.65
C LEU A 357 14.64 -4.69 10.14
N PRO A 358 13.93 -5.61 9.46
CA PRO A 358 13.52 -5.41 8.07
C PRO A 358 12.79 -4.09 7.78
N VAL A 359 11.96 -3.64 8.71
CA VAL A 359 11.24 -2.36 8.59
C VAL A 359 12.20 -1.18 8.70
N ALA A 360 13.14 -1.21 9.64
CA ALA A 360 14.22 -0.22 9.70
C ALA A 360 15.07 -0.20 8.41
N LEU A 361 15.37 -1.37 7.84
CA LEU A 361 16.11 -1.52 6.58
C LEU A 361 15.35 -0.99 5.35
N ALA A 362 14.03 -0.79 5.43
CA ALA A 362 13.26 -0.17 4.34
C ALA A 362 13.78 1.24 4.01
N TRP A 363 14.33 1.96 4.99
CA TRP A 363 15.02 3.25 4.80
C TRP A 363 16.29 3.17 3.94
N ALA A 364 16.77 1.97 3.62
CA ALA A 364 17.83 1.73 2.65
C ALA A 364 17.36 0.98 1.40
N ALA A 365 16.41 0.05 1.53
CA ALA A 365 15.82 -0.68 0.40
C ALA A 365 15.05 0.25 -0.56
N PHE A 366 14.34 1.23 -0.02
CA PHE A 366 13.61 2.20 -0.82
C PHE A 366 14.55 3.11 -1.64
N PRO A 367 15.59 3.75 -1.04
CA PRO A 367 16.63 4.44 -1.81
C PRO A 367 17.34 3.57 -2.85
N GLU A 368 17.61 2.29 -2.55
CA GLU A 368 18.20 1.35 -3.51
C GLU A 368 17.33 1.22 -4.77
N ALA A 369 16.04 0.92 -4.59
CA ALA A 369 15.08 0.82 -5.69
C ALA A 369 14.93 2.13 -6.46
N MET A 370 14.74 3.25 -5.76
CA MET A 370 14.51 4.56 -6.38
C MET A 370 15.72 5.07 -7.17
N MET A 371 16.94 4.89 -6.66
CA MET A 371 18.15 5.32 -7.39
C MET A 371 18.44 4.44 -8.61
N ALA A 372 18.21 3.13 -8.51
CA ALA A 372 18.32 2.23 -9.65
C ALA A 372 17.29 2.58 -10.74
N GLY A 373 16.03 2.83 -10.36
CA GLY A 373 14.98 3.29 -11.28
C GLY A 373 15.32 4.64 -11.93
N LEU A 374 15.78 5.61 -11.14
CA LEU A 374 16.21 6.93 -11.64
C LEU A 374 17.35 6.81 -12.66
N LEU A 375 18.36 5.98 -12.40
CA LEU A 375 19.47 5.76 -13.33
C LEU A 375 19.02 5.15 -14.66
N ALA A 376 17.99 4.29 -14.63
CA ALA A 376 17.38 3.73 -15.84
C ALA A 376 16.57 4.78 -16.63
N GLU A 377 15.88 5.72 -15.96
CA GLU A 377 15.11 6.81 -16.57
C GLU A 377 15.96 7.97 -17.09
N LEU A 378 17.09 8.26 -16.45
CA LEU A 378 17.90 9.45 -16.72
C LEU A 378 18.34 9.60 -18.20
N PRO A 379 18.68 8.54 -18.97
CA PRO A 379 18.94 8.64 -20.40
C PRO A 379 17.73 9.18 -21.20
N HIS A 380 16.51 8.88 -20.76
CA HIS A 380 15.25 9.23 -21.42
C HIS A 380 14.78 10.65 -21.10
N ALA A 381 15.18 11.23 -19.96
CA ALA A 381 14.81 12.59 -19.58
C ALA A 381 15.18 13.64 -20.64
N ARG A 382 14.20 14.27 -21.32
CA ARG A 382 14.49 15.30 -22.35
C ARG A 382 14.27 16.73 -21.87
N ARG A 383 13.58 16.92 -20.74
CA ARG A 383 13.16 18.24 -20.26
C ARG A 383 13.97 18.67 -19.04
N PRO A 384 14.34 19.96 -18.92
CA PRO A 384 14.95 20.51 -17.72
C PRO A 384 14.16 20.20 -16.44
N ALA A 385 12.82 20.36 -16.49
CA ALA A 385 11.94 20.07 -15.36
C ALA A 385 12.05 18.62 -14.84
N THR A 386 12.23 17.64 -15.73
CA THR A 386 12.47 16.24 -15.32
C THR A 386 13.74 16.11 -14.50
N LEU A 387 14.82 16.79 -14.91
CA LEU A 387 16.10 16.72 -14.19
C LEU A 387 16.01 17.40 -12.81
N VAL A 388 15.24 18.50 -12.71
CA VAL A 388 14.96 19.15 -11.43
C VAL A 388 14.25 18.18 -10.48
N GLU A 389 13.23 17.45 -10.97
CA GLU A 389 12.53 16.44 -10.17
C GLU A 389 13.45 15.30 -9.74
N MET A 390 14.28 14.78 -10.64
CA MET A 390 15.31 13.80 -10.30
C MET A 390 16.27 14.33 -9.23
N GLY A 391 16.62 15.62 -9.26
CA GLY A 391 17.40 16.28 -8.20
C GLY A 391 16.70 16.29 -6.84
N ARG A 392 15.38 16.52 -6.81
CA ARG A 392 14.58 16.43 -5.57
C ARG A 392 14.65 15.04 -4.97
N VAL A 393 14.41 14.04 -5.82
CA VAL A 393 14.33 12.63 -5.41
C VAL A 393 15.67 12.15 -4.87
N ILE A 394 16.79 12.46 -5.54
CA ILE A 394 18.13 12.11 -5.04
C ILE A 394 18.38 12.74 -3.66
N ALA A 395 18.07 14.03 -3.48
CA ALA A 395 18.29 14.73 -2.22
C ALA A 395 17.43 14.18 -1.07
N GLU A 396 16.19 13.77 -1.37
CA GLU A 396 15.30 13.09 -0.43
C GLU A 396 15.85 11.73 0.00
N GLN A 397 16.31 10.91 -0.95
CA GLN A 397 16.86 9.58 -0.64
C GLN A 397 18.13 9.65 0.22
N GLU A 398 18.93 10.72 0.07
CA GLU A 398 20.08 10.98 0.94
C GLU A 398 19.67 11.22 2.40
N VAL A 399 18.52 11.87 2.66
CA VAL A 399 17.99 12.07 4.02
C VAL A 399 17.63 10.73 4.65
N GLY A 400 16.92 9.87 3.91
CA GLY A 400 16.54 8.53 4.36
C GLY A 400 17.75 7.74 4.87
N LEU A 401 18.82 7.68 4.07
CA LEU A 401 20.04 6.94 4.40
C LEU A 401 20.86 7.55 5.54
N ARG A 402 20.96 8.87 5.61
CA ARG A 402 21.87 9.54 6.56
C ARG A 402 21.25 9.83 7.91
N THR A 403 19.92 9.96 7.96
CA THR A 403 19.22 10.46 9.16
C THR A 403 18.19 9.45 9.66
N LEU A 404 17.33 8.99 8.76
CA LEU A 404 16.16 8.19 9.17
C LEU A 404 16.51 6.72 9.42
N LEU A 405 17.36 6.12 8.59
CA LEU A 405 17.87 4.77 8.84
C LEU A 405 18.59 4.63 10.19
N PRO A 406 19.58 5.48 10.56
CA PRO A 406 20.20 5.40 11.89
C PRO A 406 19.19 5.54 13.04
N ALA A 407 18.24 6.49 12.92
CA ALA A 407 17.20 6.66 13.93
C ALA A 407 16.34 5.40 14.10
N ALA A 408 15.97 4.75 13.00
CA ALA A 408 15.20 3.51 13.04
C ALA A 408 16.00 2.34 13.65
N LEU A 409 17.30 2.23 13.33
CA LEU A 409 18.19 1.22 13.91
C LEU A 409 18.39 1.41 15.42
N ASP A 410 18.50 2.65 15.89
CA ASP A 410 18.58 2.97 17.33
C ASP A 410 17.28 2.55 18.06
N ILE A 411 16.12 2.73 17.42
CA ILE A 411 14.84 2.28 17.97
C ILE A 411 14.76 0.76 18.02
N VAL A 412 15.18 0.05 16.97
CA VAL A 412 15.27 -1.43 16.97
C VAL A 412 16.19 -1.91 18.09
N ALA A 413 17.37 -1.31 18.24
CA ALA A 413 18.33 -1.70 19.28
C ALA A 413 17.81 -1.43 20.71
N ALA A 414 17.00 -0.39 20.90
CA ALA A 414 16.39 -0.05 22.18
C ALA A 414 15.14 -0.90 22.51
N SER A 415 14.57 -1.57 21.50
CA SER A 415 13.34 -2.37 21.68
C SER A 415 13.59 -3.57 22.57
N PRO A 416 12.67 -3.92 23.48
CA PRO A 416 12.84 -5.10 24.31
C PRO A 416 12.67 -6.38 23.47
N SER A 417 13.23 -7.48 23.97
CA SER A 417 13.12 -8.81 23.37
C SER A 417 12.45 -9.74 24.37
N ARG A 418 11.13 -9.67 24.48
CA ARG A 418 10.38 -10.42 25.50
C ARG A 418 10.14 -11.87 25.07
N ARG A 419 10.09 -12.11 23.77
CA ARG A 419 9.96 -13.46 23.20
C ARG A 419 11.28 -13.95 22.61
N GLU A 420 11.72 -15.10 23.09
CA GLU A 420 12.78 -15.85 22.42
C GLU A 420 12.22 -16.59 21.20
N MET A 421 12.89 -16.42 20.06
CA MET A 421 12.71 -17.24 18.87
C MET A 421 14.09 -17.42 18.24
N ASP A 422 14.42 -18.64 17.83
CA ASP A 422 15.72 -18.90 17.22
C ASP A 422 15.80 -18.22 15.83
N ALA A 423 17.02 -17.84 15.45
CA ALA A 423 17.25 -17.08 14.22
C ALA A 423 16.78 -17.83 12.95
N ALA A 424 16.80 -19.17 12.96
CA ALA A 424 16.35 -19.96 11.80
C ALA A 424 14.83 -19.93 11.66
N SER A 425 14.10 -20.01 12.77
CA SER A 425 12.65 -19.84 12.79
C SER A 425 12.24 -18.43 12.32
N VAL A 426 12.93 -17.38 12.78
CA VAL A 426 12.64 -16.01 12.31
C VAL A 426 12.97 -15.87 10.83
N ALA A 427 14.10 -16.40 10.38
CA ALA A 427 14.50 -16.38 8.97
C ALA A 427 13.46 -17.08 8.09
N ALA A 428 12.96 -18.24 8.49
CA ALA A 428 11.90 -18.95 7.76
C ALA A 428 10.60 -18.14 7.68
N HIS A 429 10.23 -17.46 8.78
CA HIS A 429 9.09 -16.55 8.84
C HIS A 429 9.22 -15.39 7.86
N LEU A 430 10.35 -14.68 7.91
CA LEU A 430 10.66 -13.58 7.00
C LEU A 430 10.70 -14.03 5.53
N SER A 431 11.22 -15.23 5.27
CA SER A 431 11.27 -15.83 3.93
C SER A 431 9.87 -16.07 3.36
N ALA A 432 8.92 -16.55 4.19
CA ALA A 432 7.54 -16.73 3.79
C ALA A 432 6.86 -15.39 3.45
N TYR A 433 7.03 -14.38 4.31
CA TYR A 433 6.52 -13.03 4.06
C TYR A 433 7.11 -12.40 2.80
N SER A 434 8.42 -12.55 2.59
CA SER A 434 9.11 -12.02 1.42
C SER A 434 8.55 -12.60 0.13
N ARG A 435 8.43 -13.93 0.06
CA ARG A 435 7.88 -14.62 -1.13
C ARG A 435 6.41 -14.25 -1.37
N PHE A 436 5.62 -14.14 -0.31
CA PHE A 436 4.24 -13.69 -0.36
C PHE A 436 4.11 -12.29 -0.98
N LEU A 437 4.85 -11.32 -0.45
CA LEU A 437 4.83 -9.93 -0.93
C LEU A 437 5.33 -9.81 -2.37
N VAL A 438 6.38 -10.55 -2.75
CA VAL A 438 6.88 -10.57 -4.13
C VAL A 438 5.86 -11.13 -5.10
N ARG A 439 5.25 -12.29 -4.81
CA ARG A 439 4.21 -12.87 -5.69
C ARG A 439 3.04 -11.91 -5.88
N ALA A 440 2.60 -11.25 -4.80
CA ALA A 440 1.52 -10.28 -4.90
C ALA A 440 1.89 -9.03 -5.71
N ALA A 441 3.15 -8.59 -5.62
CA ALA A 441 3.67 -7.49 -6.44
C ALA A 441 3.77 -7.87 -7.93
N GLU A 442 4.25 -9.08 -8.25
CA GLU A 442 4.37 -9.55 -9.64
C GLU A 442 3.02 -9.57 -10.38
N ALA A 443 1.93 -9.94 -9.69
CA ALA A 443 0.59 -9.90 -10.26
C ALA A 443 0.11 -8.48 -10.57
N GLY A 444 0.42 -7.51 -9.70
CA GLY A 444 0.15 -6.09 -9.95
C GLY A 444 0.95 -5.56 -11.15
N GLU A 445 2.21 -5.96 -11.28
CA GLU A 445 3.07 -5.58 -12.41
C GLU A 445 2.56 -6.14 -13.75
N ALA A 446 2.06 -7.38 -13.76
CA ALA A 446 1.47 -7.99 -14.95
C ALA A 446 0.28 -7.16 -15.46
N TYR A 447 -0.60 -6.71 -14.55
CA TYR A 447 -1.70 -5.81 -14.88
C TYR A 447 -1.22 -4.46 -15.43
N LEU A 448 -0.23 -3.83 -14.77
CA LEU A 448 0.34 -2.56 -15.26
C LEU A 448 0.88 -2.70 -16.68
N THR A 449 1.58 -3.81 -16.96
CA THR A 449 2.15 -4.09 -18.29
C THR A 449 1.06 -4.29 -19.35
N ASP A 450 -0.01 -5.00 -19.00
CA ASP A 450 -1.14 -5.28 -19.89
C ASP A 450 -1.92 -4.01 -20.25
N VAL A 451 -2.32 -3.21 -19.25
CA VAL A 451 -3.06 -1.96 -19.47
C VAL A 451 -2.22 -0.93 -20.21
N LEU A 452 -0.94 -0.80 -19.86
CA LEU A 452 -0.05 0.14 -20.55
C LEU A 452 0.36 -0.35 -21.94
N GLY A 453 -0.02 -1.57 -22.35
CA GLY A 453 0.30 -2.17 -23.65
C GLY A 453 1.81 -2.20 -23.96
N THR A 454 2.65 -2.05 -22.94
CA THR A 454 4.09 -1.82 -23.05
C THR A 454 4.80 -2.39 -21.82
N LYS A 455 6.07 -2.78 -21.96
CA LYS A 455 6.94 -2.97 -20.79
C LYS A 455 7.04 -1.60 -20.12
N LEU A 456 6.38 -1.41 -18.98
CA LEU A 456 6.46 -0.25 -18.07
C LEU A 456 7.44 0.84 -18.58
N MET A 457 6.90 1.82 -19.33
CA MET A 457 7.70 2.65 -20.26
C MET A 457 8.52 3.73 -19.58
N PHE A 458 9.80 3.83 -19.98
CA PHE A 458 10.68 4.97 -19.73
C PHE A 458 10.35 6.12 -20.70
N ASP A 459 9.34 6.94 -20.38
CA ASP A 459 8.92 8.06 -21.23
C ASP A 459 9.69 9.36 -20.93
N GLY A 460 10.56 9.35 -19.91
CA GLY A 460 11.38 10.49 -19.53
C GLY A 460 10.62 11.59 -18.78
N ARG A 461 9.42 11.32 -18.27
CA ARG A 461 8.69 12.15 -17.29
C ARG A 461 8.73 11.47 -15.93
N PHE A 462 9.81 11.67 -15.19
CA PHE A 462 9.99 11.08 -13.87
C PHE A 462 8.89 11.45 -12.86
N ALA A 463 8.25 12.61 -13.00
CA ALA A 463 7.09 12.99 -12.21
C ALA A 463 5.87 12.05 -12.43
N ASP A 464 5.79 11.41 -13.60
CA ASP A 464 4.70 10.50 -14.00
C ASP A 464 5.14 9.02 -13.92
N SER A 465 6.43 8.70 -14.19
CA SER A 465 6.95 7.33 -14.31
C SER A 465 7.95 6.91 -13.21
N GLY A 466 8.33 7.80 -12.29
CA GLY A 466 9.42 7.55 -11.33
C GLY A 466 9.17 6.37 -10.40
N GLU A 467 7.93 6.17 -9.98
CA GLU A 467 7.53 5.03 -9.13
C GLU A 467 7.46 3.73 -9.91
N VAL A 468 7.05 3.79 -11.18
CA VAL A 468 7.08 2.65 -12.09
C VAL A 468 8.53 2.22 -12.35
N ALA A 469 9.43 3.17 -12.56
CA ALA A 469 10.87 2.89 -12.69
C ALA A 469 11.47 2.33 -11.39
N GLY A 470 11.07 2.86 -10.24
CA GLY A 470 11.41 2.32 -8.93
C GLY A 470 10.90 0.89 -8.73
N ALA A 471 9.64 0.61 -9.09
CA ALA A 471 9.04 -0.72 -9.00
C ALA A 471 9.78 -1.75 -9.86
N LEU A 472 10.13 -1.39 -11.10
CA LEU A 472 10.93 -2.23 -11.99
C LEU A 472 12.33 -2.53 -11.42
N ALA A 473 12.96 -1.53 -10.80
CA ALA A 473 14.25 -1.71 -10.17
C ALA A 473 14.15 -2.59 -8.91
N ALA A 474 13.12 -2.39 -8.09
CA ALA A 474 12.83 -3.23 -6.93
C ALA A 474 12.59 -4.68 -7.33
N ARG A 475 11.89 -4.94 -8.45
CA ARG A 475 11.73 -6.28 -9.03
C ARG A 475 13.06 -6.97 -9.29
N ALA A 476 14.04 -6.26 -9.88
CA ALA A 476 15.34 -6.84 -10.19
C ALA A 476 16.13 -7.30 -8.94
N GLN A 477 15.80 -6.74 -7.78
CA GLN A 477 16.28 -7.21 -6.48
C GLN A 477 15.39 -8.33 -5.92
N ALA A 478 14.08 -8.19 -6.00
CA ALA A 478 13.11 -9.17 -5.52
C ALA A 478 13.20 -10.55 -6.22
N ILE A 479 13.54 -10.61 -7.51
CA ILE A 479 13.77 -11.88 -8.24
C ILE A 479 14.99 -12.65 -7.68
N ARG A 480 15.87 -11.98 -6.92
CA ARG A 480 17.00 -12.63 -6.24
C ARG A 480 16.60 -13.30 -4.94
N ILE A 481 15.36 -13.12 -4.47
CA ILE A 481 14.83 -13.81 -3.30
C ILE A 481 14.80 -15.30 -3.59
N THR A 482 15.55 -16.06 -2.80
CA THR A 482 15.75 -17.48 -3.08
C THR A 482 14.58 -18.31 -2.57
N PRO A 483 14.26 -19.44 -3.23
CA PRO A 483 13.23 -20.36 -2.73
C PRO A 483 13.59 -21.03 -1.40
N SER A 484 14.88 -21.14 -1.06
CA SER A 484 15.35 -21.71 0.20
C SER A 484 15.62 -20.62 1.24
N VAL A 485 15.28 -20.91 2.48
CA VAL A 485 15.58 -20.04 3.62
C VAL A 485 17.09 -19.79 3.73
N GLN A 486 17.47 -18.52 3.81
CA GLN A 486 18.84 -18.04 3.96
C GLN A 486 19.16 -17.73 5.43
N PRO A 487 20.43 -17.45 5.78
CA PRO A 487 20.76 -16.86 7.07
C PRO A 487 19.93 -15.60 7.36
N TYR A 488 19.63 -15.37 8.64
CA TYR A 488 18.74 -14.29 9.08
C TYR A 488 19.06 -12.93 8.47
N ALA A 489 20.34 -12.53 8.40
CA ALA A 489 20.73 -11.24 7.83
C ALA A 489 20.31 -11.09 6.36
N ASP A 490 20.42 -12.16 5.58
CA ASP A 490 20.00 -12.18 4.18
C ASP A 490 18.47 -12.13 4.06
N GLU A 491 17.74 -12.84 4.94
CA GLU A 491 16.27 -12.79 4.98
C GLU A 491 15.75 -11.43 5.44
N ALA A 492 16.43 -10.75 6.37
CA ALA A 492 16.06 -9.42 6.80
C ALA A 492 16.19 -8.38 5.68
N GLN A 493 17.26 -8.49 4.89
CA GLN A 493 17.44 -7.66 3.70
C GLN A 493 16.38 -7.97 2.63
N GLN A 494 16.12 -9.26 2.36
CA GLN A 494 15.12 -9.68 1.38
C GLN A 494 13.72 -9.22 1.77
N ALA A 495 13.37 -9.28 3.05
CA ALA A 495 12.08 -8.78 3.56
C ALA A 495 11.93 -7.27 3.33
N ALA A 496 12.97 -6.46 3.59
CA ALA A 496 12.95 -5.03 3.31
C ALA A 496 12.75 -4.72 1.81
N GLN A 497 13.42 -5.49 0.94
CA GLN A 497 13.30 -5.37 -0.52
C GLN A 497 11.93 -5.82 -1.04
N ALA A 498 11.39 -6.92 -0.51
CA ALA A 498 10.05 -7.42 -0.85
C ALA A 498 8.97 -6.42 -0.45
N MET A 499 9.09 -5.83 0.76
CA MET A 499 8.20 -4.78 1.22
C MET A 499 8.23 -3.56 0.30
N THR A 500 9.43 -3.10 -0.06
CA THR A 500 9.64 -1.98 -0.99
C THR A 500 9.01 -2.26 -2.36
N TYR A 501 9.24 -3.45 -2.92
CA TYR A 501 8.71 -3.83 -4.23
C TYR A 501 7.18 -3.86 -4.23
N PHE A 502 6.57 -4.53 -3.24
CA PHE A 502 5.12 -4.60 -3.12
C PHE A 502 4.49 -3.22 -2.97
N TRP A 503 5.06 -2.36 -2.12
CA TRP A 503 4.57 -0.99 -1.91
C TRP A 503 4.56 -0.19 -3.22
N LEU A 504 5.68 -0.18 -3.95
CA LEU A 504 5.83 0.57 -5.20
C LEU A 504 4.85 0.09 -6.28
N VAL A 505 4.66 -1.24 -6.43
CA VAL A 505 3.73 -1.79 -7.43
C VAL A 505 2.27 -1.48 -7.08
N ASN A 506 1.86 -1.70 -5.83
CA ASN A 506 0.46 -1.48 -5.43
C ASN A 506 0.07 0.00 -5.60
N ARG A 507 1.00 0.92 -5.28
CA ARG A 507 0.81 2.34 -5.57
C ARG A 507 0.59 2.61 -7.05
N ALA A 508 1.43 2.04 -7.91
CA ALA A 508 1.32 2.23 -9.34
C ALA A 508 -0.01 1.69 -9.91
N VAL A 509 -0.47 0.51 -9.44
CA VAL A 509 -1.77 -0.08 -9.83
C VAL A 509 -2.92 0.84 -9.45
N ALA A 510 -2.94 1.30 -8.20
CA ALA A 510 -3.99 2.19 -7.70
C ALA A 510 -4.04 3.52 -8.46
N GLY A 511 -2.86 4.09 -8.77
CA GLY A 511 -2.74 5.29 -9.59
C GLY A 511 -3.28 5.08 -11.01
N LEU A 512 -2.92 3.99 -11.68
CA LEU A 512 -3.31 3.76 -13.08
C LEU A 512 -4.84 3.69 -13.28
N GLN A 513 -5.56 3.06 -12.35
CA GLN A 513 -7.03 2.97 -12.41
C GLN A 513 -7.74 4.30 -12.16
N ALA A 514 -7.11 5.22 -11.43
CA ALA A 514 -7.55 6.61 -11.35
C ALA A 514 -7.38 7.32 -12.70
N TYR A 515 -6.28 7.08 -13.42
CA TYR A 515 -5.94 7.77 -14.67
C TYR A 515 -6.80 7.35 -15.88
N GLU A 516 -7.28 6.11 -15.97
CA GLU A 516 -8.23 5.70 -17.04
C GLU A 516 -9.53 6.54 -17.07
N GLN A 517 -9.85 7.24 -15.96
CA GLN A 517 -11.01 8.12 -15.88
C GLN A 517 -10.73 9.60 -16.16
N LEU A 518 -9.47 10.02 -16.09
CA LEU A 518 -9.09 11.43 -16.12
C LEU A 518 -8.15 11.82 -17.28
N PRO A 519 -8.42 11.44 -18.55
CA PRO A 519 -7.60 11.93 -19.67
C PRO A 519 -7.55 13.46 -19.81
N GLU A 520 -8.49 14.20 -19.20
CA GLU A 520 -8.62 15.66 -19.34
C GLU A 520 -7.96 16.50 -18.23
N LEU A 521 -7.36 15.88 -17.19
CA LEU A 521 -6.77 16.60 -16.05
C LEU A 521 -5.23 16.56 -16.00
N ILE A 522 -4.57 16.17 -17.10
CA ILE A 522 -3.11 16.19 -17.20
C ILE A 522 -2.62 17.63 -17.45
N GLU A 523 -2.80 18.50 -16.45
CA GLU A 523 -2.05 19.73 -16.23
C GLU A 523 -2.38 20.27 -14.82
N GLY A 524 -1.81 19.62 -13.79
CA GLY A 524 -1.87 20.06 -12.39
C GLY A 524 -1.98 18.87 -11.43
N ASP A 525 -1.20 18.91 -10.34
CA ASP A 525 -1.18 17.91 -9.26
C ASP A 525 -2.57 17.30 -8.95
N GLY A 526 -2.76 16.00 -9.20
CA GLY A 526 -4.08 15.38 -9.07
C GLY A 526 -4.05 13.86 -8.97
N TYR A 527 -3.83 13.33 -7.77
CA TYR A 527 -4.27 11.98 -7.43
C TYR A 527 -5.80 11.98 -7.30
N ALA A 528 -6.51 11.07 -7.98
CA ALA A 528 -7.97 10.96 -7.90
C ALA A 528 -8.46 10.29 -6.59
N VAL A 529 -7.82 10.62 -5.46
CA VAL A 529 -8.22 10.26 -4.10
C VAL A 529 -8.52 11.57 -3.38
N THR A 530 -9.71 11.72 -2.80
CA THR A 530 -10.04 12.95 -2.07
C THR A 530 -9.11 13.08 -0.85
N GLN A 531 -8.79 14.32 -0.43
CA GLN A 531 -8.00 14.52 0.78
C GLN A 531 -8.63 13.83 1.99
N GLU A 532 -9.97 13.82 2.08
CA GLU A 532 -10.69 13.12 3.14
C GLU A 532 -10.45 11.60 3.10
N ALA A 533 -10.39 10.98 1.91
CA ALA A 533 -10.07 9.56 1.78
C ALA A 533 -8.63 9.26 2.22
N MET A 534 -7.67 10.12 1.86
CA MET A 534 -6.30 10.01 2.36
C MET A 534 -6.21 10.14 3.88
N ASP A 535 -6.88 11.14 4.46
CA ASP A 535 -6.91 11.35 5.92
C ASP A 535 -7.54 10.15 6.63
N THR A 536 -8.62 9.59 6.07
CA THR A 536 -9.30 8.40 6.61
C THR A 536 -8.41 7.15 6.52
N ALA A 537 -7.64 6.99 5.44
CA ALA A 537 -6.70 5.88 5.29
C ALA A 537 -5.53 5.96 6.28
N VAL A 538 -5.02 7.17 6.51
CA VAL A 538 -4.04 7.46 7.58
C VAL A 538 -4.64 7.10 8.94
N ASP A 539 -5.85 7.58 9.24
CA ASP A 539 -6.57 7.25 10.49
C ASP A 539 -6.75 5.74 10.66
N ALA A 540 -7.20 5.03 9.62
CA ALA A 540 -7.48 3.60 9.67
C ALA A 540 -6.21 2.75 9.85
N THR A 541 -5.12 3.08 9.14
CA THR A 541 -3.86 2.33 9.23
C THR A 541 -3.17 2.57 10.57
N TRP A 542 -3.16 3.82 11.05
CA TRP A 542 -2.70 4.15 12.41
C TRP A 542 -3.42 3.29 13.46
N TRP A 543 -4.73 3.23 13.33
CA TRP A 543 -5.57 2.52 14.26
C TRP A 543 -5.42 1.01 14.21
N PHE A 544 -5.15 0.46 13.03
CA PHE A 544 -4.79 -0.94 12.86
C PHE A 544 -3.49 -1.28 13.63
N VAL A 545 -2.47 -0.43 13.54
CA VAL A 545 -1.20 -0.61 14.27
C VAL A 545 -1.42 -0.57 15.78
N GLU A 546 -2.18 0.40 16.29
CA GLU A 546 -2.49 0.51 17.72
C GLU A 546 -3.28 -0.71 18.24
N LEU A 547 -4.30 -1.17 17.50
CA LEU A 547 -5.06 -2.37 17.88
C LEU A 547 -4.18 -3.61 17.97
N ASN A 548 -3.35 -3.87 16.95
CA ASN A 548 -2.44 -5.01 16.99
C ASN A 548 -1.44 -4.88 18.14
N ALA A 549 -0.95 -3.67 18.42
CA ALA A 549 -0.05 -3.44 19.54
C ALA A 549 -0.71 -3.79 20.89
N HIS A 550 -2.00 -3.49 21.07
CA HIS A 550 -2.75 -3.92 22.26
C HIS A 550 -2.89 -5.44 22.34
N GLU A 551 -3.23 -6.11 21.25
CA GLU A 551 -3.36 -7.57 21.21
C GLU A 551 -2.01 -8.26 21.50
N LEU A 552 -0.93 -7.75 20.93
CA LEU A 552 0.45 -8.22 21.16
C LEU A 552 0.86 -8.01 22.62
N ALA A 553 0.57 -6.85 23.20
CA ALA A 553 0.87 -6.57 24.60
C ALA A 553 0.13 -7.53 25.55
N ALA A 554 -1.10 -7.93 25.22
CA ALA A 554 -1.87 -8.89 26.01
C ALA A 554 -1.23 -10.30 26.07
N ILE A 555 -0.34 -10.61 25.13
CA ILE A 555 0.43 -11.87 25.09
C ILE A 555 1.93 -11.64 25.28
N ASP A 556 2.32 -10.53 25.90
CA ASP A 556 3.70 -10.16 26.23
C ASP A 556 4.64 -10.12 25.02
N VAL A 557 4.18 -9.47 23.94
CA VAL A 557 4.98 -9.09 22.78
C VAL A 557 4.97 -7.58 22.66
N ASP A 558 6.13 -6.98 22.49
CA ASP A 558 6.27 -5.53 22.44
C ASP A 558 6.32 -5.01 20.99
N ALA A 559 5.37 -4.13 20.64
CA ALA A 559 5.28 -3.51 19.33
C ALA A 559 5.81 -2.06 19.30
N SER A 560 6.59 -1.64 20.30
CA SER A 560 7.07 -0.26 20.42
C SER A 560 7.80 0.28 19.19
N PRO A 561 8.64 -0.48 18.45
CA PRO A 561 9.23 0.05 17.21
C PRO A 561 8.19 0.44 16.15
N ALA A 562 7.15 -0.38 15.95
CA ALA A 562 6.05 -0.05 15.03
C ALA A 562 5.20 1.12 15.55
N LEU A 563 4.94 1.14 16.87
CA LEU A 563 4.25 2.28 17.50
C LEU A 563 5.03 3.57 17.25
N TRP A 564 6.32 3.61 17.58
CA TRP A 564 7.18 4.80 17.42
C TRP A 564 7.03 5.40 16.02
N SER A 565 7.23 4.57 14.99
CA SER A 565 7.17 5.00 13.60
C SER A 565 5.76 5.51 13.23
N ALA A 566 4.75 4.73 13.57
CA ALA A 566 3.36 5.05 13.26
C ALA A 566 2.91 6.36 13.93
N ARG A 567 3.33 6.66 15.17
CA ARG A 567 2.81 7.83 15.90
C ARG A 567 3.34 9.13 15.32
N TRP A 568 4.63 9.18 14.98
CA TRP A 568 5.17 10.43 14.43
C TRP A 568 4.58 10.71 13.03
N ALA A 569 4.39 9.65 12.22
CA ALA A 569 3.76 9.75 10.91
C ALA A 569 2.33 10.25 11.01
N PHE A 570 1.54 9.63 11.89
CA PHE A 570 0.16 10.01 12.17
C PHE A 570 0.04 11.43 12.72
N ALA A 571 0.83 11.79 13.74
CA ALA A 571 0.80 13.10 14.37
C ALA A 571 1.10 14.21 13.35
N GLN A 572 2.11 13.99 12.50
CA GLN A 572 2.46 14.93 11.44
C GLN A 572 1.34 15.11 10.41
N ALA A 573 0.78 14.02 9.90
CA ALA A 573 -0.35 14.09 8.96
C ALA A 573 -1.55 14.82 9.56
N ARG A 574 -1.91 14.49 10.81
CA ARG A 574 -3.00 15.12 11.53
C ARG A 574 -2.78 16.62 11.75
N ALA A 575 -1.57 17.03 12.10
CA ALA A 575 -1.21 18.44 12.31
C ALA A 575 -1.31 19.28 11.03
N ASN A 576 -1.14 18.67 9.86
CA ASN A 576 -1.22 19.36 8.56
C ASN A 576 -2.59 19.30 7.90
N ARG A 577 -3.60 18.66 8.53
CA ARG A 577 -4.98 18.64 8.00
C ARG A 577 -5.48 20.04 7.74
N ASN A 578 -6.19 20.23 6.63
CA ASN A 578 -6.72 21.53 6.18
C ASN A 578 -5.65 22.59 5.85
N SER A 579 -4.38 22.20 5.76
CA SER A 579 -3.31 23.08 5.25
C SER A 579 -3.01 22.78 3.78
N ARG A 580 -2.21 23.63 3.13
CA ARG A 580 -1.68 23.35 1.79
C ARG A 580 -0.73 22.15 1.74
N LEU A 581 -0.32 21.63 2.90
CA LEU A 581 0.57 20.48 3.04
C LEU A 581 -0.20 19.18 3.33
N SER A 582 -1.54 19.23 3.40
CA SER A 582 -2.37 18.08 3.82
C SER A 582 -2.10 16.84 2.96
N SER A 583 -2.06 16.99 1.64
CA SER A 583 -1.85 15.86 0.72
C SER A 583 -0.42 15.31 0.83
N GLU A 584 0.59 16.19 0.75
CA GLU A 584 2.00 15.80 0.88
C GLU A 584 2.28 15.12 2.23
N SER A 585 1.69 15.62 3.31
CA SER A 585 1.87 15.07 4.65
C SER A 585 1.14 13.74 4.86
N ALA A 586 -0.06 13.57 4.29
CA ALA A 586 -0.76 12.30 4.32
C ALA A 586 -0.02 11.23 3.51
N TRP A 587 0.53 11.61 2.35
CA TRP A 587 1.37 10.73 1.53
C TRP A 587 2.61 10.25 2.28
N PHE A 588 3.31 11.17 2.95
CA PHE A 588 4.48 10.83 3.73
C PHE A 588 4.13 9.85 4.86
N ALA A 589 3.02 10.09 5.57
CA ALA A 589 2.60 9.22 6.67
C ALA A 589 2.17 7.82 6.21
N GLN A 590 1.53 7.69 5.04
CA GLN A 590 1.10 6.39 4.53
C GLN A 590 2.27 5.43 4.27
N GLY A 591 3.42 5.93 3.81
CA GLY A 591 4.62 5.10 3.59
C GLY A 591 5.08 4.41 4.88
N GLU A 592 5.14 5.16 5.98
CA GLU A 592 5.53 4.65 7.29
C GLU A 592 4.49 3.70 7.88
N LEU A 593 3.24 4.15 7.92
CA LEU A 593 2.13 3.42 8.52
C LEU A 593 1.93 2.05 7.88
N TRP A 594 2.20 1.94 6.57
CA TRP A 594 2.14 0.66 5.88
C TRP A 594 3.23 -0.32 6.35
N CYS A 595 4.48 0.14 6.51
CA CYS A 595 5.54 -0.70 7.04
C CYS A 595 5.25 -1.12 8.50
N ASP A 596 4.67 -0.23 9.30
CA ASP A 596 4.30 -0.51 10.69
C ASP A 596 3.13 -1.50 10.80
N ALA A 597 2.17 -1.41 9.89
CA ALA A 597 1.10 -2.39 9.76
C ALA A 597 1.67 -3.79 9.44
N VAL A 598 2.59 -3.88 8.47
CA VAL A 598 3.28 -5.14 8.15
C VAL A 598 4.07 -5.67 9.34
N GLN A 599 4.79 -4.81 10.08
CA GLN A 599 5.57 -5.21 11.25
C GLN A 599 4.69 -5.82 12.34
N THR A 600 3.60 -5.13 12.71
CA THR A 600 2.68 -5.63 13.76
C THR A 600 2.03 -6.94 13.35
N THR A 601 1.67 -7.08 12.07
CA THR A 601 1.17 -8.34 11.50
C THR A 601 2.20 -9.46 11.54
N MET A 602 3.47 -9.20 11.18
CA MET A 602 4.55 -10.19 11.27
C MET A 602 4.73 -10.69 12.71
N LEU A 603 4.62 -9.79 13.70
CA LEU A 603 4.64 -10.15 15.11
C LEU A 603 3.45 -11.03 15.49
N VAL A 604 2.22 -10.61 15.13
CA VAL A 604 0.99 -11.36 15.43
C VAL A 604 1.08 -12.77 14.85
N SER A 605 1.45 -12.89 13.59
CA SER A 605 1.47 -14.19 12.93
C SER A 605 2.60 -15.11 13.40
N ALA A 606 3.69 -14.55 13.94
CA ALA A 606 4.77 -15.33 14.53
C ALA A 606 4.36 -15.99 15.86
N VAL A 607 3.50 -15.33 16.65
CA VAL A 607 3.15 -15.79 18.01
C VAL A 607 1.77 -16.41 18.12
N ASN A 608 0.78 -15.89 17.38
CA ASN A 608 -0.61 -16.30 17.45
C ASN A 608 -1.31 -16.02 16.11
N PRO A 609 -0.96 -16.75 15.03
CA PRO A 609 -1.51 -16.48 13.71
C PRO A 609 -3.02 -16.70 13.68
N ALA A 610 -3.72 -15.79 13.01
CA ALA A 610 -5.14 -15.92 12.78
C ALA A 610 -5.46 -17.22 12.04
N ARG A 611 -6.56 -17.85 12.45
CA ARG A 611 -7.11 -19.07 11.84
C ARG A 611 -8.54 -18.80 11.39
N VAL A 612 -8.99 -19.56 10.39
CA VAL A 612 -10.41 -19.55 10.01
C VAL A 612 -11.26 -19.91 11.22
N ARG A 613 -12.21 -19.05 11.56
CA ARG A 613 -13.18 -19.28 12.63
C ARG A 613 -14.43 -19.92 12.06
N SER A 614 -15.00 -20.88 12.80
CA SER A 614 -16.35 -21.36 12.50
C SER A 614 -17.35 -20.20 12.62
N PRO A 615 -18.44 -20.20 11.83
CA PRO A 615 -19.46 -19.16 11.94
C PRO A 615 -20.02 -19.12 13.37
N ALA A 616 -20.14 -17.92 13.94
CA ALA A 616 -20.66 -17.70 15.29
C ALA A 616 -22.18 -17.90 15.37
#